data_AF-A0AAU7BHI4-F1
#
_entry.id   AF-A0AAU7BHI4-F1
#
_cell.length_a   1.000
_cell.length_b   1.000
_cell.length_c   1.000
_cell.angle_alpha   90.00
_cell.angle_beta   90.00
_cell.angle_gamma   90.00
#
_symmetry.space_group_name_H-M   'P 1'
#
loop_
_entity.id
_entity.type
_entity.pdbx_description
1 polymer ?
#
loop_
_entity_poly.entity_id
_entity_poly.type
_entity_poly.pdbx_seq_one_letter_code
_entity_poly.pdbx_strand_id
1 'polypeptide(L)'
;MKSFARAAPGEITLTEAEFRRASECAANFYLVIVSGLEEGFDTELRIFVNPIENLPWKPKGAVSVGGLLKGAKLLLKETQD
;
A
#
# COMPACT_ATOMS: atom_id res chain seq x y z
N MET A 1 4.31 0.29 -5.86
CA MET A 1 4.56 -0.58 -4.69
C MET A 1 5.29 0.23 -3.63
N LYS A 2 5.01 0.00 -2.34
CA LYS A 2 5.78 0.54 -1.22
C LYS A 2 6.02 -0.55 -0.18
N SER A 3 7.19 -0.53 0.45
CA SER A 3 7.64 -1.57 1.39
C SER A 3 7.95 -0.98 2.76
N PHE A 4 7.65 -1.74 3.81
CA PHE A 4 7.84 -1.35 5.20
C PHE A 4 8.53 -2.48 5.97
N ALA A 5 9.52 -2.12 6.78
CA ALA A 5 10.24 -3.07 7.64
C ALA A 5 9.27 -3.74 8.63
N ARG A 6 8.40 -2.95 9.26
CA ARG A 6 7.44 -3.41 10.27
C ARG A 6 6.04 -3.57 9.69
N ALA A 7 5.05 -3.70 10.57
CA ALA A 7 3.64 -3.77 10.22
C ALA A 7 3.21 -2.68 9.23
N ALA A 8 2.22 -3.01 8.38
CA ALA A 8 1.68 -2.08 7.39
C ALA A 8 1.23 -0.78 8.06
N PRO A 9 1.56 0.39 7.50
CA PRO A 9 1.10 1.67 8.04
C PRO A 9 -0.39 1.87 7.74
N GLY A 10 -1.06 2.71 8.54
CA GLY A 10 -2.45 3.11 8.29
C GLY A 10 -2.62 4.07 7.10
N GLU A 11 -1.55 4.78 6.76
CA GLU A 11 -1.48 5.74 5.66
C GLU A 11 -0.10 5.73 4.98
N ILE A 12 -0.06 6.14 3.72
CA ILE A 12 1.17 6.35 2.96
C ILE A 12 1.13 7.67 2.21
N THR A 13 2.30 8.17 1.85
CA THR A 13 2.42 9.31 0.93
C THR A 13 2.76 8.81 -0.47
N LEU A 14 1.94 9.20 -1.45
CA LEU A 14 2.27 9.11 -2.86
C LEU A 14 2.97 10.40 -3.31
N THR A 15 4.07 10.26 -4.04
CA THR A 15 4.67 11.36 -4.78
C THR A 15 3.68 11.88 -5.84
N GLU A 16 3.87 13.10 -6.30
CA GLU A 16 3.03 13.69 -7.35
C GLU A 16 2.98 12.81 -8.62
N ALA A 17 4.12 12.27 -9.04
CA ALA A 17 4.20 11.38 -10.20
C ALA A 17 3.47 10.05 -9.98
N GLU A 18 3.52 9.48 -8.78
CA GLU A 18 2.74 8.27 -8.44
C GLU A 18 1.24 8.55 -8.45
N PHE A 19 0.82 9.65 -7.84
CA PHE A 19 -0.58 10.06 -7.80
C PHE A 19 -1.12 10.33 -9.21
N ARG A 20 -0.37 11.09 -10.04
CA ARG A 20 -0.76 11.37 -11.42
C ARG A 20 -0.95 10.10 -12.23
N ARG A 21 0.01 9.17 -12.18
CA ARG A 21 -0.12 7.87 -12.86
C ARG A 21 -1.33 7.08 -12.36
N ALA A 22 -1.58 7.08 -11.05
CA ALA A 22 -2.73 6.38 -10.48
C ALA A 22 -4.07 6.97 -10.96
N SER A 23 -4.14 8.29 -11.12
CA SER A 23 -5.31 8.99 -11.66
C SER A 23 -5.50 8.77 -13.16
N GLU A 24 -4.42 8.73 -13.94
CA GLU A 24 -4.47 8.53 -15.41
C GLU A 24 -4.77 7.08 -15.80
N CYS A 25 -4.26 6.11 -15.03
CA CYS A 25 -4.39 4.70 -15.34
C CYS A 25 -5.65 4.03 -14.75
N ALA A 26 -6.46 4.77 -13.98
CA ALA A 26 -7.73 4.33 -13.36
C ALA A 26 -7.76 2.83 -13.04
N ALA A 27 -8.50 2.03 -13.83
CA ALA A 27 -8.74 0.58 -13.70
C ALA A 27 -7.50 -0.33 -13.72
N ASN A 28 -6.35 0.18 -14.17
CA ASN A 28 -5.13 -0.60 -14.35
C ASN A 28 -4.03 -0.22 -13.35
N PHE A 29 -4.38 0.51 -12.29
CA PHE A 29 -3.41 0.90 -11.26
C PHE A 29 -3.61 0.15 -9.95
N TYR A 30 -2.55 -0.51 -9.51
CA TYR A 30 -2.51 -1.28 -8.28
C TYR A 30 -1.54 -0.63 -7.29
N LEU A 31 -2.02 -0.33 -6.09
CA LEU A 31 -1.16 -0.04 -4.95
C LEU A 31 -0.91 -1.35 -4.19
N VAL A 32 0.35 -1.76 -4.18
CA VAL A 32 0.82 -2.90 -3.38
C VAL A 32 1.62 -2.38 -2.19
N ILE A 33 1.18 -2.74 -0.98
CA ILE A 33 1.87 -2.52 0.28
C ILE A 33 2.47 -3.84 0.72
N VAL A 34 3.79 -3.86 0.86
CA VAL A 34 4.54 -4.98 1.43
C VAL A 34 5.01 -4.55 2.81
N SER A 35 4.77 -5.35 3.84
CA SER A 35 5.12 -5.02 5.23
C SER A 35 5.63 -6.23 5.99
N GLY A 36 6.27 -6.01 7.14
CA GLY A 36 6.80 -7.09 7.98
C GLY A 36 7.99 -7.80 7.34
N LEU A 37 8.91 -7.01 6.80
CA LEU A 37 10.17 -7.47 6.20
C LEU A 37 11.31 -7.56 7.22
N GLU A 38 11.12 -7.01 8.42
CA GLU A 38 12.05 -7.13 9.55
C GLU A 38 11.78 -8.42 10.34
N GLU A 39 12.83 -9.02 10.88
CA GLU A 39 12.72 -10.19 11.74
C GLU A 39 11.75 -9.95 12.92
N GLY A 40 10.94 -10.96 13.23
CA GLY A 40 9.92 -10.87 14.28
C GLY A 40 8.59 -10.25 13.83
N PHE A 41 8.44 -9.91 12.54
CA PHE A 41 7.17 -9.49 11.96
C PHE A 41 6.70 -10.47 10.89
N ASP A 42 5.38 -10.71 10.82
CA ASP A 42 4.78 -11.48 9.73
C ASP A 42 4.83 -10.66 8.43
N THR A 43 5.40 -11.25 7.37
CA THR A 43 5.36 -10.61 6.06
C THR A 43 3.92 -10.60 5.52
N GLU A 44 3.41 -9.40 5.27
CA GLU A 44 2.06 -9.19 4.72
C GLU A 44 2.11 -8.47 3.37
N LEU A 45 1.27 -8.90 2.43
CA LEU A 45 0.94 -8.14 1.24
C LEU A 45 -0.51 -7.64 1.31
N ARG A 46 -0.71 -6.38 0.95
CA ARG A 46 -2.03 -5.78 0.73
C ARG A 46 -2.06 -5.14 -0.65
N ILE A 47 -3.10 -5.46 -1.41
CA ILE A 47 -3.28 -4.99 -2.79
C ILE A 47 -4.56 -4.17 -2.84
N PHE A 48 -4.45 -2.94 -3.34
CA PHE A 48 -5.56 -2.03 -3.54
C PHE A 48 -5.69 -1.72 -5.02
N VAL A 49 -6.83 -2.08 -5.60
CA VAL A 49 -7.19 -1.74 -6.98
C VAL A 49 -7.74 -0.32 -6.99
N ASN A 50 -7.32 0.50 -7.96
CA ASN A 50 -7.74 1.90 -8.13
C ASN A 50 -7.70 2.68 -6.81
N PRO A 51 -6.53 2.78 -6.15
CA PRO A 51 -6.43 3.30 -4.79
C PRO A 51 -6.94 4.73 -4.64
N ILE A 52 -6.90 5.55 -5.70
CA ILE A 52 -7.38 6.94 -5.66
C ILE A 52 -8.91 7.04 -5.66
N GLU A 53 -9.59 6.06 -6.26
CA GLU A 53 -11.06 5.98 -6.29
C GLU A 53 -11.60 5.31 -5.01
N ASN A 54 -10.87 4.31 -4.48
CA ASN A 54 -11.37 3.41 -3.43
C ASN A 54 -10.86 3.74 -2.02
N LEU A 55 -9.84 4.59 -1.87
CA LEU A 55 -9.27 4.94 -0.57
C LEU A 55 -9.39 6.44 -0.28
N PRO A 56 -9.57 6.82 0.99
CA PRO A 56 -9.55 8.22 1.37
C PRO A 56 -8.15 8.80 1.18
N TRP A 57 -8.06 9.96 0.54
CA TRP A 57 -6.79 10.67 0.38
C TRP A 57 -6.94 12.18 0.60
N LYS A 58 -5.83 12.85 0.92
CA LYS A 58 -5.78 14.30 1.13
C LYS A 58 -4.50 14.89 0.54
N PRO A 59 -4.57 16.07 -0.10
CA PRO A 59 -3.38 16.81 -0.50
C PRO A 59 -2.68 17.40 0.74
N LYS A 60 -1.39 17.08 0.93
CA LYS A 60 -0.53 17.60 1.99
C LYS A 60 0.93 17.64 1.50
N GLY A 61 1.24 18.62 0.65
CA GLY A 61 2.50 18.69 -0.10
C GLY A 61 2.54 17.62 -1.20
N ALA A 62 2.72 16.37 -0.78
CA ALA A 62 2.41 15.17 -1.56
C ALA A 62 0.97 14.69 -1.28
N VAL A 63 0.53 13.54 -1.81
CA VAL A 63 -0.82 13.01 -1.53
C VAL A 63 -0.76 11.92 -0.48
N SER A 64 -1.41 12.13 0.67
CA SER A 64 -1.55 11.09 1.69
C SER A 64 -2.76 10.21 1.38
N VAL A 65 -2.59 8.89 1.34
CA VAL A 65 -3.62 7.88 1.10
C VAL A 65 -3.75 7.03 2.36
N GLY A 66 -4.94 7.01 2.96
CA GLY A 66 -5.24 6.31 4.21
C GLY A 66 -6.12 5.07 4.02
N GLY A 67 -6.49 4.44 5.13
CA GLY A 67 -7.43 3.30 5.13
C GLY A 67 -6.78 1.94 4.80
N LEU A 68 -5.45 1.87 4.76
CA LEU A 68 -4.70 0.69 4.31
C LEU A 68 -4.87 -0.54 5.22
N LEU A 69 -5.26 -0.35 6.48
CA LEU A 69 -5.48 -1.46 7.41
C LEU A 69 -6.82 -2.19 7.17
N LYS A 70 -7.75 -1.59 6.41
CA LYS A 70 -9.08 -2.16 6.14
C LYS A 70 -9.10 -3.14 4.97
N GLY A 71 -8.05 -3.19 4.15
CA GLY A 71 -7.95 -4.09 3.01
C GLY A 71 -7.68 -5.54 3.41
N ALA A 72 -8.09 -6.48 2.54
CA ALA A 72 -7.69 -7.87 2.66
C ALA A 72 -6.15 -7.98 2.65
N LYS A 73 -5.62 -8.87 3.48
CA LYS A 73 -4.18 -9.13 3.59
C LYS A 73 -3.87 -10.58 3.22
N LEU A 74 -2.79 -10.75 2.47
CA LEU A 74 -2.17 -12.04 2.24
C LEU A 74 -0.97 -12.14 3.18
N LEU A 75 -0.99 -13.10 4.10
CA LEU A 75 0.16 -13.41 4.94
C LEU A 75 1.08 -14.36 4.17
N LEU A 76 2.33 -13.96 3.96
CA LEU A 76 3.35 -14.83 3.42
C LEU A 76 4.04 -15.53 4.58
N LYS A 77 4.04 -16.86 4.53
CA LYS A 77 4.83 -17.70 5.43
C LYS A 77 5.88 -18.38 4.58
N GLU A 78 7.14 -18.15 4.88
CA GLU A 78 8.19 -19.00 4.36
C GLU A 78 8.07 -20.36 5.05
N THR A 79 7.98 -21.43 4.27
CA THR A 79 8.12 -22.78 4.81
C THR A 79 9.63 -23.03 4.84
N GLN A 80 10.24 -23.01 6.02
CA GLN A 80 11.59 -23.54 6.18
C GLN A 80 11.49 -25.05 6.15
N ASP A 81 11.99 -25.66 5.07
CA ASP A 81 12.31 -27.09 5.01
C ASP A 81 13.54 -27.42 5.87
#